data_AF-A0A965RHD6-F1
#
_entry.id   AF-A0A965RHD6-F1
#
_cell.length_a   1.000
_cell.length_b   1.000
_cell.length_c   1.000
_cell.angle_alpha   90.00
_cell.angle_beta   90.00
_cell.angle_gamma   90.00
#
_symmetry.space_group_name_H-M   'P 1'
#
loop_
_entity.id
_entity.type
_entity.pdbx_description
1 polymer ?
#
loop_
_entity_poly.entity_id
_entity_poly.type
_entity_poly.pdbx_seq_one_letter_code
_entity_poly.pdbx_strand_id
1 'polypeptide(L)'
;MKLNVVKARTGSLWVRQGIRNFWRQPLALSGLFLLFMALASMTSMLSYGGSFLGLMFIPAASLGLMAAAREADLARFPMPSMLVIGFRQGAAQSKSMVMLGFLYALLFCFVLAMSSVFDNGEFARMYMSGGSITEEAILNENFQSAAIFSLLMYIPLSTLFWHAPALMHWHAQPLAKSIFFSFMACWANWRAFAVFGLTWASIFLTTSVLLSLISMAFDDGQMSMVLMLPAMLMLAAMFFSSSYYSFRDCFISEPLIA
;
A
#
# COMPACT_ATOMS: atom_id res chain seq x y z
N MET A 1 22.27 1.21 -8.29
CA MET A 1 21.51 -0.01 -7.99
C MET A 1 21.38 -0.83 -9.25
N LYS A 2 21.62 -2.14 -9.20
CA LYS A 2 21.48 -3.03 -10.35
C LYS A 2 20.05 -3.62 -10.35
N LEU A 3 19.30 -3.36 -11.42
CA LEU A 3 17.95 -3.90 -11.60
C LEU A 3 18.02 -5.37 -12.00
N ASN A 4 17.10 -6.16 -11.49
CA ASN A 4 16.86 -7.53 -11.91
C ASN A 4 15.53 -7.59 -12.67
N VAL A 5 15.56 -8.12 -13.89
CA VAL A 5 14.35 -8.31 -14.70
C VAL A 5 13.86 -9.74 -14.54
N VAL A 6 12.69 -9.89 -13.92
CA VAL A 6 12.11 -11.19 -13.59
C VAL A 6 11.05 -11.61 -14.62
N LYS A 7 10.72 -12.90 -14.62
CA LYS A 7 9.65 -13.46 -15.47
C LYS A 7 8.28 -13.03 -14.94
N ALA A 8 7.28 -12.95 -15.82
CA ALA A 8 5.91 -12.56 -15.45
C ALA A 8 5.32 -13.44 -14.32
N ARG A 9 5.58 -14.75 -14.35
CA ARG A 9 5.11 -15.70 -13.32
C ARG A 9 5.59 -15.37 -11.90
N THR A 10 6.69 -14.63 -11.77
CA THR A 10 7.24 -14.20 -10.47
C THR A 10 6.24 -13.31 -9.72
N GLY A 11 5.36 -12.58 -10.42
CA GLY A 11 4.27 -11.83 -9.78
C GLY A 11 3.38 -12.71 -8.89
N SER A 12 2.94 -13.86 -9.41
CA SER A 12 2.14 -14.82 -8.63
C SER A 12 2.95 -15.49 -7.50
N LEU A 13 4.27 -15.60 -7.67
CA LEU A 13 5.17 -16.13 -6.65
C LEU A 13 5.26 -15.17 -5.46
N TRP A 14 5.36 -13.85 -5.70
CA TRP A 14 5.35 -12.83 -4.63
C TRP A 14 4.09 -12.92 -3.78
N VAL A 15 2.92 -13.10 -4.40
CA VAL A 15 1.65 -13.30 -3.69
C VAL A 15 1.72 -14.54 -2.78
N ARG A 16 2.14 -15.68 -3.33
CA ARG A 16 2.25 -16.94 -2.56
C ARG A 16 3.25 -16.82 -1.41
N GLN A 17 4.38 -16.14 -1.64
CA GLN A 17 5.38 -15.89 -0.61
C GLN A 17 4.84 -14.95 0.47
N GLY A 18 4.13 -13.87 0.11
CA GLY A 18 3.50 -12.97 1.06
C GLY A 18 2.46 -13.67 1.94
N ILE A 19 1.59 -14.49 1.36
CA ILE A 19 0.60 -15.29 2.10
C ILE A 19 1.31 -16.27 3.03
N ARG A 20 2.32 -17.01 2.54
CA ARG A 20 3.10 -17.94 3.37
C ARG A 20 3.78 -17.23 4.54
N ASN A 21 4.36 -16.07 4.28
CA ASN A 21 5.04 -15.28 5.29
C ASN A 21 4.08 -14.76 6.35
N PHE A 22 2.90 -14.29 5.92
CA PHE A 22 1.84 -13.87 6.82
C PHE A 22 1.49 -14.97 7.85
N TRP A 23 1.31 -16.20 7.38
CA TRP A 23 0.97 -17.34 8.26
C TRP A 23 2.07 -17.75 9.24
N ARG A 24 3.30 -17.21 9.13
CA ARG A 24 4.33 -17.40 10.16
C ARG A 24 4.09 -16.53 11.40
N GLN A 25 3.56 -15.32 11.20
CA GLN A 25 3.36 -14.31 12.25
C GLN A 25 2.04 -13.51 12.01
N PRO A 26 0.87 -14.18 11.94
CA PRO A 26 -0.37 -13.54 11.50
C PRO A 26 -0.82 -12.41 12.44
N LEU A 27 -0.74 -12.64 13.75
CA LEU A 27 -1.11 -11.64 14.75
C LEU A 27 -0.22 -10.39 14.69
N ALA A 28 1.09 -10.56 14.51
CA ALA A 28 2.01 -9.44 14.45
C ALA A 28 1.82 -8.61 13.18
N LEU A 29 1.68 -9.26 12.02
CA LEU A 29 1.52 -8.58 10.74
C LEU A 29 0.15 -7.91 10.60
N SER A 30 -0.93 -8.57 11.03
CA SER A 30 -2.25 -7.94 11.13
C SER A 30 -2.26 -6.80 12.14
N GLY A 31 -1.62 -6.98 13.31
CA GLY A 31 -1.52 -5.94 14.34
C GLY A 31 -0.76 -4.70 13.84
N LEU A 32 0.33 -4.88 13.11
CA LEU A 32 1.06 -3.77 12.48
C LEU A 32 0.25 -3.07 11.40
N PHE A 33 -0.49 -3.82 10.57
CA PHE A 33 -1.38 -3.22 9.58
C PHE A 33 -2.51 -2.43 10.24
N LEU A 34 -3.10 -2.97 11.32
CA LEU A 34 -4.09 -2.27 12.15
C LEU A 34 -3.54 -1.00 12.78
N LEU A 35 -2.31 -1.04 13.33
CA LEU A 35 -1.65 0.15 13.86
C LEU A 35 -1.41 1.20 12.78
N PHE A 36 -1.01 0.79 11.57
CA PHE A 36 -0.92 1.70 10.43
C PHE A 36 -2.27 2.34 10.10
N MET A 37 -3.34 1.55 10.00
CA MET A 37 -4.69 2.06 9.74
C MET A 37 -5.18 3.00 10.84
N ALA A 38 -4.92 2.67 12.11
CA ALA A 38 -5.25 3.51 13.26
C ALA A 38 -4.51 4.86 13.19
N LEU A 39 -3.21 4.86 12.89
CA LEU A 39 -2.43 6.08 12.72
C LEU A 39 -2.97 6.93 11.56
N ALA A 40 -3.29 6.31 10.42
CA ALA A 40 -3.91 7.00 9.29
C ALA A 40 -5.27 7.62 9.68
N SER A 41 -6.12 6.87 10.39
CA SER A 41 -7.42 7.37 10.87
C SER A 41 -7.27 8.50 11.90
N MET A 42 -6.25 8.46 12.75
CA MET A 42 -5.98 9.56 13.70
C MET A 42 -5.58 10.84 12.95
N THR A 43 -4.82 10.72 11.86
CA THR A 43 -4.47 11.89 11.04
C THR A 43 -5.69 12.51 10.38
N SER A 44 -6.67 11.72 9.91
CA SER A 44 -7.88 12.26 9.27
C SER A 44 -8.83 12.98 10.23
N MET A 45 -8.72 12.76 11.55
CA MET A 45 -9.48 13.52 12.55
C MET A 45 -9.02 14.98 12.69
N LEU A 46 -7.84 15.32 12.16
CA LEU A 46 -7.33 16.69 12.18
C LEU A 46 -8.07 17.53 11.12
N SER A 47 -8.78 18.56 11.58
CA SER A 47 -9.62 19.43 10.74
C SER A 47 -8.89 20.08 9.56
N TYR A 48 -7.64 20.52 9.76
CA TYR A 48 -6.85 21.17 8.72
C TYR A 48 -5.62 20.34 8.37
N GLY A 49 -5.61 19.77 7.16
CA GLY A 49 -4.46 19.04 6.61
C GLY A 49 -4.30 17.60 7.11
N GLY A 50 -5.25 17.08 7.87
CA GLY A 50 -5.20 15.72 8.41
C GLY A 50 -4.97 14.63 7.36
N SER A 51 -5.79 14.63 6.31
CA SER A 51 -5.66 13.70 5.19
C SER A 51 -4.33 13.86 4.43
N PHE A 52 -3.79 15.08 4.36
CA PHE A 52 -2.48 15.32 3.77
C PHE A 52 -1.36 14.69 4.61
N LEU A 53 -1.41 14.86 5.93
CA LEU A 53 -0.47 14.20 6.85
C LEU A 53 -0.59 12.67 6.80
N GLY A 54 -1.81 12.14 6.67
CA GLY A 54 -2.08 10.72 6.46
C GLY A 54 -1.39 10.21 5.19
N LEU A 55 -1.55 10.92 4.07
CA LEU A 55 -0.85 10.61 2.82
C LEU A 55 0.67 10.67 2.96
N MET A 56 1.20 11.66 3.70
CA MET A 56 2.64 11.77 3.95
C MET A 56 3.21 10.56 4.70
N PHE A 57 2.40 9.91 5.54
CA PHE A 57 2.82 8.75 6.33
C PHE A 57 2.90 7.45 5.49
N ILE A 58 2.17 7.35 4.39
CA ILE A 58 2.03 6.11 3.60
C ILE A 58 3.38 5.52 3.16
N PRO A 59 4.34 6.27 2.58
CA PRO A 59 5.62 5.68 2.17
C PRO A 59 6.43 5.10 3.34
N ALA A 60 6.44 5.79 4.48
CA ALA A 60 7.14 5.32 5.68
C ALA A 60 6.47 4.09 6.29
N ALA A 61 5.13 4.08 6.35
CA ALA A 61 4.37 2.94 6.84
C ALA A 61 4.52 1.71 5.93
N SER A 62 4.49 1.90 4.61
CA SER A 62 4.70 0.84 3.62
C SER A 62 6.08 0.20 3.78
N LEU A 63 7.13 1.01 3.99
CA LEU A 63 8.45 0.52 4.37
C LEU A 63 8.43 -0.27 5.68
N GLY A 64 7.73 0.23 6.70
CA GLY A 64 7.62 -0.47 7.98
C GLY A 64 6.96 -1.83 7.86
N LEU A 65 5.91 -1.96 7.06
CA LEU A 65 5.25 -3.24 6.77
C LEU A 65 6.13 -4.18 5.95
N MET A 66 6.93 -3.64 5.01
CA MET A 66 7.93 -4.44 4.29
C MET A 66 9.05 -4.94 5.23
N ALA A 67 9.51 -4.10 6.15
CA ALA A 67 10.50 -4.48 7.15
C ALA A 67 9.94 -5.53 8.12
N ALA A 68 8.67 -5.41 8.50
CA ALA A 68 7.98 -6.40 9.30
C ALA A 68 7.86 -7.75 8.58
N ALA A 69 7.53 -7.73 7.28
CA ALA A 69 7.51 -8.93 6.45
C ALA A 69 8.90 -9.58 6.37
N ARG A 70 9.97 -8.79 6.27
CA ARG A 70 11.35 -9.28 6.34
C ARG A 70 11.68 -9.95 7.68
N GLU A 71 11.29 -9.36 8.81
CA GLU A 71 11.51 -9.97 10.13
C GLU A 71 10.77 -11.31 10.26
N ALA A 72 9.50 -11.36 9.82
CA ALA A 72 8.75 -12.61 9.78
C ALA A 72 9.40 -13.67 8.86
N ASP A 73 10.01 -13.23 7.74
CA ASP A 73 10.72 -14.13 6.83
C ASP A 73 11.99 -14.73 7.47
N LEU A 74 12.62 -13.96 8.35
CA LEU A 74 13.78 -14.35 9.16
C LEU A 74 13.39 -15.07 10.47
N ALA A 75 12.12 -15.45 10.64
CA ALA A 75 11.59 -16.08 11.85
C ALA A 75 11.78 -15.23 13.13
N ARG A 76 11.85 -13.91 12.99
CA ARG A 76 11.89 -12.93 14.08
C ARG A 76 10.53 -12.29 14.28
N PHE A 77 10.27 -11.80 15.49
CA PHE A 77 9.01 -11.15 15.80
C PHE A 77 8.96 -9.72 15.23
N PRO A 78 7.97 -9.37 14.38
CA PRO A 78 7.83 -8.01 13.85
C PRO A 78 7.36 -7.03 14.94
N MET A 79 8.27 -6.18 15.41
CA MET A 79 7.97 -5.22 16.48
C MET A 79 7.13 -4.02 15.97
N PRO A 80 6.24 -3.43 16.78
CA PRO A 80 5.49 -2.21 16.45
C PRO A 80 6.34 -1.04 15.95
N SER A 81 7.59 -0.95 16.44
CA SER A 81 8.55 0.07 16.03
C SER A 81 8.93 0.04 14.54
N MET A 82 8.58 -1.04 13.82
CA MET A 82 8.84 -1.16 12.38
C MET A 82 8.11 -0.07 11.58
N LEU A 83 6.92 0.38 12.00
CA LEU A 83 6.16 1.44 11.30
C LEU A 83 6.88 2.79 11.26
N VAL A 84 7.78 3.03 12.21
CA VAL A 84 8.56 4.28 12.30
C VAL A 84 10.04 4.08 11.98
N ILE A 85 10.42 2.91 11.44
CA ILE A 85 11.82 2.55 11.19
C ILE A 85 12.52 3.54 10.25
N GLY A 86 11.78 4.13 9.30
CA GLY A 86 12.27 5.16 8.38
C GLY A 86 12.74 6.44 9.05
N PHE A 87 12.38 6.69 10.32
CA PHE A 87 12.74 7.88 11.07
C PHE A 87 13.82 7.64 12.13
N ARG A 88 14.33 6.40 12.25
CA ARG A 88 15.27 6.00 13.32
C ARG A 88 16.75 5.97 12.89
N GLN A 89 17.07 6.23 11.62
CA GLN A 89 18.44 6.20 11.09
C GLN A 89 19.16 7.58 11.11
N GLY A 90 18.67 8.54 11.90
CA GLY A 90 19.26 9.87 12.08
C GLY A 90 18.57 11.00 11.29
N ALA A 91 18.88 12.24 11.65
CA ALA A 91 18.14 13.43 11.21
C ALA A 91 18.10 13.62 9.68
N ALA A 92 19.22 13.34 8.98
CA ALA A 92 19.30 13.50 7.53
C ALA A 92 18.39 12.51 6.77
N GLN A 93 18.34 11.25 7.22
CA GLN A 93 17.46 10.24 6.63
C GLN A 93 16.00 10.51 6.97
N SER A 94 15.70 10.88 8.22
CA SER A 94 14.34 11.25 8.62
C SER A 94 13.81 12.42 7.80
N LYS A 95 14.63 13.47 7.58
CA LYS A 95 14.29 14.58 6.69
C LYS A 95 13.97 14.10 5.28
N SER A 96 14.79 13.20 4.74
CA SER A 96 14.59 12.66 3.39
C SER A 96 13.30 11.82 3.31
N MET A 97 12.99 11.02 4.34
CA MET A 97 11.74 10.26 4.42
C MET A 97 10.51 11.17 4.51
N VAL A 98 10.59 12.25 5.29
CA VAL A 98 9.53 13.28 5.34
C VAL A 98 9.35 13.94 3.97
N MET A 99 10.43 14.27 3.27
CA MET A 99 10.36 14.83 1.91
C MET A 99 9.75 13.86 0.91
N LEU A 100 10.04 12.56 1.02
CA LEU A 100 9.41 11.52 0.21
C LEU A 100 7.90 11.47 0.46
N GLY A 101 7.49 11.46 1.74
CA GLY A 101 6.08 11.52 2.15
C GLY A 101 5.37 12.77 1.63
N PHE A 102 6.00 13.94 1.77
CA PHE A 102 5.49 15.21 1.25
C PHE A 102 5.26 15.16 -0.26
N LEU A 103 6.23 14.66 -1.03
CA LEU A 103 6.11 14.56 -2.47
C LEU A 103 5.03 13.56 -2.89
N TYR A 104 4.90 12.43 -2.19
CA TYR A 104 3.82 11.47 -2.39
C TYR A 104 2.45 12.14 -2.17
N ALA A 105 2.28 12.82 -1.04
CA ALA A 105 1.03 13.51 -0.71
C ALA A 105 0.70 14.61 -1.72
N LEU A 106 1.69 15.39 -2.16
CA LEU A 106 1.53 16.43 -3.17
C LEU A 106 1.04 15.85 -4.51
N LEU A 107 1.69 14.79 -5.00
CA LEU A 107 1.30 14.16 -6.26
C LEU A 107 -0.03 13.43 -6.15
N PHE A 108 -0.34 12.83 -5.00
CA PHE A 108 -1.66 12.22 -4.76
C PHE A 108 -2.77 13.29 -4.76
N CYS A 109 -2.57 14.41 -4.06
CA CYS A 109 -3.50 15.54 -4.11
C CYS A 109 -3.64 16.12 -5.52
N PHE A 110 -2.57 16.14 -6.31
CA PHE A 110 -2.63 16.53 -7.71
C PHE A 110 -3.53 15.60 -8.53
N VAL A 111 -3.45 14.28 -8.31
CA VAL A 111 -4.36 13.30 -8.94
C VAL A 111 -5.82 13.58 -8.56
N LEU A 112 -6.11 13.83 -7.28
CA LEU A 112 -7.46 14.19 -6.83
C LEU A 112 -7.94 15.53 -7.43
N ALA A 113 -7.06 16.52 -7.55
CA ALA A 113 -7.41 17.79 -8.18
C ALA A 113 -7.76 17.58 -9.67
N MET A 114 -7.01 16.74 -10.37
CA MET A 114 -7.29 16.39 -11.77
C MET A 114 -8.61 15.61 -11.94
N SER A 115 -9.02 14.82 -10.94
CA SER A 115 -10.30 14.10 -11.02
C SER A 115 -11.51 15.03 -10.93
N SER A 116 -11.35 16.25 -10.42
CA SER A 116 -12.44 17.23 -10.30
C SER A 116 -13.07 17.66 -11.64
N VAL A 117 -12.38 17.40 -12.76
CA VAL A 117 -12.89 17.62 -14.12
C VAL A 117 -14.14 16.78 -14.41
N PHE A 118 -14.32 15.64 -13.72
CA PHE A 118 -15.44 14.74 -13.96
C PHE A 118 -16.66 15.07 -13.09
N ASP A 119 -16.46 15.49 -11.83
CA ASP A 119 -17.52 15.55 -10.81
C ASP A 119 -17.55 16.86 -10.00
N ASN A 120 -16.89 17.92 -10.49
CA ASN A 120 -16.73 19.19 -9.78
C ASN A 120 -16.04 19.04 -8.41
N GLY A 121 -15.19 18.02 -8.24
CA GLY A 121 -14.36 17.80 -7.06
C GLY A 121 -15.08 17.14 -5.89
N GLU A 122 -16.24 16.51 -6.11
CA GLU A 122 -16.98 15.81 -5.07
C GLU A 122 -16.19 14.64 -4.48
N PHE A 123 -15.63 13.78 -5.34
CA PHE A 123 -14.76 12.66 -4.98
C PHE A 123 -13.52 13.14 -4.21
N ALA A 124 -12.88 14.20 -4.69
CA ALA A 124 -11.70 14.77 -4.03
C ALA A 124 -12.04 15.31 -2.63
N ARG A 125 -13.18 16.01 -2.48
CA ARG A 125 -13.65 16.50 -1.17
C ARG A 125 -13.98 15.35 -0.24
N MET A 126 -14.67 14.31 -0.71
CA MET A 126 -15.00 13.11 0.08
C MET A 126 -13.74 12.42 0.58
N TYR A 127 -12.77 12.19 -0.30
CA TYR A 127 -11.50 11.56 0.06
C TYR A 127 -10.74 12.40 1.09
N MET A 128 -10.66 13.72 0.88
CA MET A 128 -9.91 14.62 1.75
C MET A 128 -10.60 14.92 3.08
N SER A 129 -11.93 14.84 3.17
CA SER A 129 -12.67 15.03 4.42
C SER A 129 -12.76 13.75 5.25
N GLY A 130 -12.35 12.60 4.71
CA GLY A 130 -12.57 11.29 5.34
C GLY A 130 -14.04 10.93 5.45
N GLY A 131 -14.89 11.48 4.56
CA GLY A 131 -16.32 11.19 4.53
C GLY A 131 -16.62 9.74 4.12
N SER A 132 -17.77 9.21 4.54
CA SER A 132 -18.24 7.92 4.06
C SER A 132 -18.82 8.04 2.65
N ILE A 133 -18.62 7.01 1.84
CA ILE A 133 -19.27 6.91 0.52
C ILE A 133 -20.79 6.79 0.75
N THR A 134 -21.56 7.73 0.21
CA THR A 134 -23.04 7.67 0.24
C THR A 134 -23.53 6.80 -0.92
N GLU A 135 -24.69 6.16 -0.74
CA GLU A 135 -25.32 5.37 -1.80
C GLU A 135 -25.56 6.19 -3.07
N GLU A 136 -25.96 7.46 -2.91
CA GLU A 136 -26.12 8.41 -4.00
C GLU A 136 -24.82 8.66 -4.78
N ALA A 137 -23.69 8.80 -4.08
CA ALA A 137 -22.39 8.96 -4.73
C ALA A 137 -21.97 7.70 -5.51
N ILE A 138 -22.31 6.51 -5.01
CA ILE A 138 -22.02 5.24 -5.72
C ILE A 138 -22.77 5.17 -7.04
N LEU A 139 -24.02 5.64 -7.09
CA LEU A 139 -24.85 5.59 -8.29
C LEU A 139 -24.55 6.70 -9.29
N ASN A 140 -23.78 7.72 -8.89
CA ASN A 140 -23.46 8.87 -9.73
C ASN A 140 -22.33 8.54 -10.73
N GLU A 141 -22.64 8.56 -12.02
CA GLU A 141 -21.69 8.25 -13.11
C GLU A 141 -20.46 9.18 -13.15
N ASN A 142 -20.64 10.47 -12.85
CA ASN A 142 -19.55 11.44 -12.82
C ASN A 142 -18.60 11.15 -11.66
N PHE A 143 -19.15 10.83 -10.50
CA PHE A 143 -18.39 10.42 -9.33
C PHE A 143 -17.61 9.11 -9.58
N GLN A 144 -18.27 8.10 -10.18
CA GLN A 144 -17.60 6.86 -10.61
C GLN A 144 -16.46 7.15 -11.59
N SER A 145 -16.68 8.04 -12.56
CA SER A 145 -15.66 8.45 -13.54
C SER A 145 -14.46 9.11 -12.85
N ALA A 146 -14.69 9.99 -11.87
CA ALA A 146 -13.62 10.59 -11.06
C ALA A 146 -12.83 9.54 -10.26
N ALA A 147 -13.53 8.55 -9.69
CA ALA A 147 -12.90 7.46 -8.94
C ALA A 147 -12.05 6.54 -9.85
N ILE A 148 -12.57 6.15 -11.02
CA ILE A 148 -11.84 5.33 -12.00
C ILE A 148 -10.63 6.10 -12.55
N PHE A 149 -10.79 7.38 -12.88
CA PHE A 149 -9.67 8.23 -13.31
C PHE A 149 -8.58 8.27 -12.25
N SER A 150 -8.95 8.49 -10.98
CA SER A 150 -8.01 8.51 -9.85
C SER A 150 -7.30 7.17 -9.68
N LEU A 151 -8.02 6.06 -9.82
CA LEU A 151 -7.45 4.71 -9.78
C LEU A 151 -6.43 4.48 -10.90
N LEU A 152 -6.72 4.92 -12.14
CA LEU A 152 -5.81 4.80 -13.26
C LEU A 152 -4.57 5.67 -13.10
N MET A 153 -4.72 6.90 -12.60
CA MET A 153 -3.60 7.81 -12.30
C MET A 153 -2.80 7.37 -11.06
N TYR A 154 -3.39 6.58 -10.18
CA TYR A 154 -2.66 5.97 -9.07
C TYR A 154 -1.62 4.95 -9.55
N ILE A 155 -1.82 4.30 -10.70
CA ILE A 155 -0.85 3.34 -11.25
C ILE A 155 0.54 3.99 -11.46
N PRO A 156 0.71 5.05 -12.27
CA PRO A 156 2.00 5.70 -12.43
C PRO A 156 2.53 6.29 -11.12
N LEU A 157 1.66 6.89 -10.28
CA LEU A 157 2.05 7.36 -8.95
C LEU A 157 2.66 6.22 -8.13
N SER A 158 2.00 5.06 -8.07
CA SER A 158 2.45 3.90 -7.32
C SER A 158 3.84 3.46 -7.78
N THR A 159 4.12 3.43 -9.09
CA THR A 159 5.44 3.03 -9.61
C THR A 159 6.58 3.93 -9.12
N LEU A 160 6.32 5.22 -8.91
CA LEU A 160 7.30 6.18 -8.39
C LEU A 160 7.70 5.88 -6.94
N PHE A 161 6.76 5.41 -6.12
CA PHE A 161 6.94 5.28 -4.67
C PHE A 161 6.97 3.83 -4.17
N TRP A 162 6.63 2.84 -5.00
CA TRP A 162 6.50 1.43 -4.61
C TRP A 162 7.74 0.88 -3.90
N HIS A 163 8.93 1.21 -4.41
CA HIS A 163 10.21 0.77 -3.86
C HIS A 163 11.06 1.91 -3.30
N ALA A 164 10.69 3.16 -3.55
CA ALA A 164 11.46 4.33 -3.12
C ALA A 164 11.79 4.34 -1.62
N PRO A 165 10.85 4.13 -0.68
CA PRO A 165 11.19 4.21 0.75
C PRO A 165 12.12 3.07 1.20
N ALA A 166 11.98 1.88 0.60
CA ALA A 166 12.88 0.75 0.81
C ALA A 166 14.30 0.99 0.27
N LEU A 167 14.41 1.60 -0.91
CA LEU A 167 15.71 2.00 -1.47
C LEU A 167 16.42 3.05 -0.60
N MET A 168 15.67 4.02 -0.08
CA MET A 168 16.21 5.02 0.85
C MET A 168 16.69 4.38 2.15
N HIS A 169 15.90 3.46 2.71
CA HIS A 169 16.16 2.89 4.02
C HIS A 169 17.22 1.79 4.03
N TRP A 170 17.19 0.85 3.07
CA TRP A 170 18.11 -0.29 3.02
C TRP A 170 19.36 -0.04 2.19
N HIS A 171 19.33 0.93 1.26
CA HIS A 171 20.47 1.19 0.35
C HIS A 171 20.96 2.64 0.40
N ALA A 172 20.51 3.42 1.40
CA ALA A 172 20.89 4.82 1.60
C ALA A 172 20.82 5.66 0.32
N GLN A 173 19.89 5.32 -0.59
CA GLN A 173 19.80 6.00 -1.88
C GLN A 173 19.23 7.41 -1.69
N PRO A 174 19.79 8.44 -2.36
CA PRO A 174 19.22 9.78 -2.36
C PRO A 174 17.76 9.78 -2.85
N LEU A 175 16.96 10.74 -2.37
CA LEU A 175 15.52 10.85 -2.67
C LEU A 175 15.19 10.69 -4.16
N ALA A 176 15.78 11.54 -5.02
CA ALA A 176 15.50 11.55 -6.46
C ALA A 176 15.92 10.22 -7.13
N LYS A 177 17.07 9.65 -6.73
CA LYS A 177 17.54 8.36 -7.24
C LYS A 177 16.61 7.21 -6.83
N SER A 178 16.08 7.26 -5.62
CA SER A 178 15.15 6.23 -5.10
C SER A 178 13.84 6.21 -5.89
N ILE A 179 13.28 7.38 -6.20
CA ILE A 179 12.08 7.50 -7.03
C ILE A 179 12.37 7.00 -8.46
N PHE A 180 13.49 7.44 -9.05
CA PHE A 180 13.89 7.00 -10.39
C PHE A 180 14.07 5.47 -10.46
N PHE A 181 14.79 4.87 -9.51
CA PHE A 181 15.00 3.42 -9.51
C PHE A 181 13.72 2.64 -9.17
N SER A 182 12.80 3.19 -8.37
CA SER A 182 11.48 2.60 -8.16
C SER A 182 10.69 2.54 -9.46
N PHE A 183 10.62 3.66 -10.19
CA PHE A 183 9.96 3.73 -11.49
C PHE A 183 10.56 2.74 -12.48
N MET A 184 11.89 2.76 -12.63
CA MET A 184 12.59 1.87 -13.57
C MET A 184 12.44 0.40 -13.19
N ALA A 185 12.43 0.06 -11.90
CA ALA A 185 12.19 -1.31 -11.44
C ALA A 185 10.78 -1.80 -11.78
N CYS A 186 9.76 -0.96 -11.53
CA CYS A 186 8.37 -1.28 -11.86
C CYS A 186 8.17 -1.38 -13.37
N TRP A 187 8.75 -0.47 -14.14
CA TRP A 187 8.67 -0.44 -15.60
C TRP A 187 9.36 -1.66 -16.23
N ALA A 188 10.59 -1.96 -15.83
CA ALA A 188 11.31 -3.12 -16.35
C ALA A 188 10.63 -4.46 -16.00
N ASN A 189 9.90 -4.51 -14.87
CA ASN A 189 9.19 -5.69 -14.38
C ASN A 189 7.67 -5.60 -14.54
N TRP A 190 7.15 -4.77 -15.45
CA TRP A 190 5.72 -4.47 -15.54
C TRP A 190 4.86 -5.72 -15.71
N ARG A 191 5.35 -6.76 -16.41
CA ARG A 191 4.65 -8.04 -16.60
C ARG A 191 4.47 -8.80 -15.29
N ALA A 192 5.50 -8.79 -14.43
CA ALA A 192 5.40 -9.41 -13.12
C ALA A 192 4.45 -8.61 -12.21
N PHE A 193 4.51 -7.28 -12.25
CA PHE A 193 3.55 -6.43 -11.53
C PHE A 193 2.11 -6.59 -12.02
N ALA A 194 1.89 -6.77 -13.32
CA ALA A 194 0.56 -7.05 -13.89
C ALA A 194 0.00 -8.38 -13.36
N VAL A 195 0.80 -9.46 -13.39
CA VAL A 195 0.39 -10.75 -12.81
C VAL A 195 0.17 -10.63 -11.30
N PHE A 196 1.02 -9.89 -10.59
CA PHE A 196 0.88 -9.64 -9.15
C PHE A 196 -0.45 -8.95 -8.82
N GLY A 197 -0.75 -7.85 -9.52
CA GLY A 197 -2.00 -7.10 -9.36
C GLY A 197 -3.23 -7.93 -9.71
N LEU A 198 -3.23 -8.64 -10.84
CA LEU A 198 -4.34 -9.52 -11.25
C LEU A 198 -4.57 -10.67 -10.27
N THR A 199 -3.50 -11.24 -9.72
CA THR A 199 -3.59 -12.32 -8.72
C THR A 199 -4.22 -11.80 -7.43
N TRP A 200 -3.77 -10.65 -6.93
CA TRP A 200 -4.36 -10.03 -5.74
C TRP A 200 -5.81 -9.61 -5.97
N ALA A 201 -6.11 -8.94 -7.09
CA ALA A 201 -7.47 -8.57 -7.45
C ALA A 201 -8.40 -9.80 -7.47
N SER A 202 -7.93 -10.90 -8.05
CA SER A 202 -8.68 -12.17 -8.06
C SER A 202 -8.92 -12.72 -6.65
N ILE A 203 -7.93 -12.66 -5.75
CA ILE A 203 -8.07 -13.09 -4.35
C ILE A 203 -9.07 -12.22 -3.58
N PHE A 204 -8.96 -10.89 -3.70
CA PHE A 204 -9.89 -9.95 -3.06
C PHE A 204 -11.33 -10.17 -3.56
N LEU A 205 -11.54 -10.23 -4.88
CA LEU A 205 -12.85 -10.45 -5.48
C LEU A 205 -13.44 -11.81 -5.06
N THR A 206 -12.66 -12.89 -5.15
CA THR A 206 -13.12 -14.23 -4.76
C THR A 206 -13.50 -14.27 -3.28
N THR A 207 -12.68 -13.67 -2.41
CA THR A 207 -12.98 -13.64 -0.97
C THR A 207 -14.24 -12.83 -0.68
N SER A 208 -14.41 -11.66 -1.30
CA SER A 208 -15.63 -10.86 -1.16
C SER A 208 -16.88 -11.63 -1.61
N VAL A 209 -16.83 -12.26 -2.79
CA VAL A 209 -17.97 -13.05 -3.32
C VAL A 209 -18.29 -14.23 -2.41
N LEU A 210 -17.28 -14.97 -1.94
CA LEU A 210 -17.49 -16.10 -1.03
C LEU A 210 -18.14 -15.66 0.28
N LEU A 211 -17.69 -14.56 0.87
CA LEU A 211 -18.30 -14.03 2.10
C LEU A 211 -19.74 -13.57 1.86
N SER A 212 -20.01 -12.88 0.76
CA SER A 212 -21.39 -12.49 0.40
C SER A 212 -22.30 -13.70 0.21
N LEU A 213 -21.84 -14.76 -0.46
CA LEU A 213 -22.61 -15.99 -0.65
C LEU A 213 -22.89 -16.72 0.67
N ILE A 214 -21.90 -16.77 1.58
CA ILE A 214 -22.10 -17.33 2.92
C ILE A 214 -23.21 -16.55 3.63
N SER A 215 -23.19 -15.23 3.57
CA SER A 215 -24.18 -14.42 4.26
C SER A 215 -25.59 -14.56 3.70
N MET A 216 -25.74 -14.76 2.40
CA MET A 216 -27.02 -15.10 1.79
C MET A 216 -27.56 -16.45 2.28
N ALA A 217 -26.68 -17.41 2.60
CA ALA A 217 -27.08 -18.75 3.03
C ALA A 217 -27.54 -18.82 4.50
N PHE A 218 -27.10 -17.90 5.35
CA PHE A 218 -27.43 -17.89 6.79
C PHE A 218 -28.60 -16.96 7.16
N ASP A 219 -29.21 -16.27 6.17
CA ASP A 219 -30.31 -15.29 6.33
C ASP A 219 -30.03 -14.19 7.39
N ASP A 220 -28.77 -14.06 7.78
CA ASP A 220 -28.26 -13.15 8.78
C ASP A 220 -27.29 -12.19 8.08
N GLY A 221 -27.85 -11.16 7.46
CA GLY A 221 -27.09 -10.13 6.73
C GLY A 221 -25.99 -9.48 7.59
N GLN A 222 -26.09 -9.53 8.93
CA GLN A 222 -25.07 -9.00 9.84
C GLN A 222 -23.79 -9.85 9.86
N MET A 223 -23.86 -11.16 9.63
CA MET A 223 -22.68 -12.04 9.57
C MET A 223 -21.70 -11.62 8.45
N SER A 224 -22.22 -11.07 7.34
CA SER A 224 -21.39 -10.55 6.23
C SER A 224 -20.47 -9.44 6.71
N MET A 225 -21.03 -8.43 7.38
CA MET A 225 -20.33 -7.23 7.80
C MET A 225 -19.29 -7.55 8.88
N VAL A 226 -19.64 -8.45 9.80
CA VAL A 226 -18.74 -8.86 10.91
C VAL A 226 -17.53 -9.62 10.39
N LEU A 227 -17.68 -10.49 9.38
CA LEU A 227 -16.58 -11.28 8.83
C LEU A 227 -15.78 -10.55 7.73
N MET A 228 -16.43 -9.63 7.00
CA MET A 228 -15.79 -8.93 5.88
C MET A 228 -14.65 -8.03 6.36
N LEU A 229 -14.84 -7.26 7.44
CA LEU A 229 -13.79 -6.39 7.96
C LEU A 229 -12.50 -7.15 8.33
N PRO A 230 -12.51 -8.17 9.23
CA PRO A 230 -11.30 -8.91 9.58
C PRO A 230 -10.70 -9.65 8.39
N ALA A 231 -11.51 -10.19 7.48
CA ALA A 231 -11.01 -10.82 6.26
C ALA A 231 -10.25 -9.83 5.36
N MET A 232 -10.81 -8.64 5.13
CA MET A 232 -10.16 -7.61 4.30
C MET A 232 -8.89 -7.07 4.95
N LEU A 233 -8.88 -6.88 6.27
CA LEU A 233 -7.68 -6.49 7.02
C LEU A 233 -6.58 -7.55 6.92
N MET A 234 -6.95 -8.83 7.02
CA MET A 234 -6.02 -9.94 6.87
C MET A 234 -5.44 -9.99 5.45
N LEU A 235 -6.28 -9.88 4.41
CA LEU A 235 -5.82 -9.83 3.02
C LEU A 235 -4.91 -8.63 2.75
N ALA A 236 -5.23 -7.47 3.31
CA ALA A 236 -4.38 -6.28 3.20
C ALA A 236 -3.01 -6.51 3.87
N ALA A 237 -2.96 -7.10 5.06
CA ALA A 237 -1.70 -7.46 5.72
C ALA A 237 -0.87 -8.47 4.89
N MET A 238 -1.52 -9.45 4.26
CA MET A 238 -0.84 -10.38 3.34
C MET A 238 -0.33 -9.68 2.07
N PHE A 239 -1.09 -8.72 1.53
CA PHE A 239 -0.68 -7.89 0.40
C PHE A 239 0.57 -7.07 0.73
N PHE A 240 0.59 -6.36 1.85
CA PHE A 240 1.79 -5.64 2.28
C PHE A 240 2.95 -6.57 2.62
N SER A 241 2.69 -7.79 3.07
CA SER A 241 3.75 -8.81 3.24
C SER A 241 4.37 -9.23 1.92
N SER A 242 3.59 -9.24 0.83
CA SER A 242 4.06 -9.62 -0.49
C SER A 242 4.93 -8.56 -1.18
N SER A 243 4.81 -7.27 -0.80
CA SER A 243 5.60 -6.18 -1.40
C SER A 243 7.09 -6.27 -1.04
N TYR A 244 7.44 -6.90 0.09
CA TYR A 244 8.84 -7.21 0.43
C TYR A 244 9.52 -8.08 -0.64
N TYR A 245 8.81 -9.11 -1.13
CA TYR A 245 9.34 -10.02 -2.13
C TYR A 245 9.48 -9.38 -3.51
N SER A 246 8.56 -8.47 -3.87
CA SER A 246 8.72 -7.70 -5.10
C SER A 246 9.96 -6.81 -5.07
N PHE A 247 10.25 -6.18 -3.93
CA PHE A 247 11.48 -5.42 -3.74
C PHE A 247 12.72 -6.33 -3.84
N ARG A 248 12.77 -7.40 -3.05
CA ARG A 248 13.92 -8.32 -2.98
C ARG A 248 14.28 -8.86 -4.36
N ASP A 249 13.28 -9.21 -5.16
CA ASP A 249 13.52 -9.85 -6.44
C ASP A 249 13.79 -8.84 -7.58
N CYS A 250 13.37 -7.57 -7.46
CA CYS A 250 13.61 -6.53 -8.48
C CYS A 250 14.99 -5.88 -8.39
N PHE A 251 15.70 -6.02 -7.27
CA PHE A 251 17.02 -5.42 -7.08
C PHE A 251 18.07 -6.49 -6.76
N ILE A 252 19.20 -6.44 -7.44
CA ILE A 252 20.37 -7.25 -7.09
C ILE A 252 21.16 -6.47 -6.05
N SER A 253 21.13 -6.93 -4.80
CA SER A 253 21.96 -6.39 -3.72
C SER A 253 23.11 -7.34 -3.40
N GLU A 254 24.34 -6.84 -3.42
CA GLU A 254 25.30 -7.32 -2.42
C GLU A 254 24.80 -6.81 -1.06
N PRO A 255 24.67 -7.67 -0.05
CA PRO A 255 24.14 -7.24 1.23
C PRO A 255 25.20 -6.36 1.91
N LEU A 256 24.99 -5.04 1.92
CA LEU A 256 25.63 -4.18 2.91
C LEU A 256 24.91 -4.43 4.23
N ILE A 257 25.36 -5.48 4.93
CA ILE A 257 25.06 -5.71 6.33
C ILE A 257 25.92 -4.72 7.13
N ALA A 258 25.26 -3.86 7.89
CA ALA A 258 25.71 -3.44 9.21
C ALA A 258 24.47 -3.18 10.06
#